data_AF-A0A662VZ84-F1
#
_entry.id   AF-A0A662VZ84-F1
#
_cell.length_a   1.000
_cell.length_b   1.000
_cell.length_c   1.000
_cell.angle_alpha   90.00
_cell.angle_beta   90.00
_cell.angle_gamma   90.00
#
_symmetry.space_group_name_H-M   'P 1'
#
loop_
_entity.id
_entity.type
_entity.pdbx_description
1 polymer ?
#
loop_
_entity_poly.entity_id
_entity_poly.type
_entity_poly.pdbx_seq_one_letter_code
_entity_poly.pdbx_strand_id
1 'polypeptide(L)' 'MKKSKFVKVRCPDCENIQIIFDHPSTVVKCLVCGRTLSEPRGGRGEIKAEIVQVLE' A
#
# COMPACT_ATOMS: atom_id res chain seq x y z
N MET A 1 -11.53 9.81 16.06
CA MET A 1 -11.18 8.39 15.80
C MET A 1 -10.93 8.21 14.30
N LYS A 2 -9.69 8.38 13.83
CA LYS A 2 -9.30 7.91 12.49
C LYS A 2 -8.36 6.73 12.72
N LYS A 3 -8.87 5.50 12.59
CA LYS A 3 -8.04 4.29 12.65
C LYS A 3 -7.44 4.06 11.26
N SER A 4 -6.61 5.00 10.84
CA SER A 4 -5.75 4.75 9.69
C SER A 4 -4.70 3.75 10.12
N LYS A 5 -4.50 2.71 9.32
CA LYS A 5 -3.62 1.59 9.67
C LYS A 5 -2.46 1.53 8.70
N PHE A 6 -1.34 1.02 9.17
CA PHE A 6 -0.25 0.66 8.29
C PHE A 6 -0.50 -0.75 7.76
N VAL A 7 -0.28 -0.97 6.48
CA VAL A 7 -0.44 -2.28 5.86
C VAL A 7 0.85 -2.63 5.15
N LYS A 8 1.37 -3.79 5.48
CA LYS A 8 2.54 -4.36 4.85
C LYS A 8 2.06 -5.10 3.61
N VAL A 9 2.47 -4.59 2.45
CA VAL A 9 2.16 -5.16 1.14
C VAL A 9 3.41 -5.78 0.52
N ARG A 10 3.23 -6.87 -0.20
CA ARG A 10 4.26 -7.51 -1.02
C ARG A 10 3.96 -7.20 -2.48
N CYS A 11 4.98 -6.71 -3.18
CA CYS A 11 4.89 -6.52 -4.62
C CYS A 11 4.91 -7.88 -5.32
N PRO A 12 3.97 -8.16 -6.24
CA PRO A 12 3.92 -9.44 -6.93
C PRO A 12 5.06 -9.64 -7.95
N ASP A 13 5.73 -8.56 -8.40
CA ASP A 13 6.77 -8.64 -9.43
C ASP A 13 8.19 -8.77 -8.88
N CYS A 14 8.49 -8.09 -7.78
CA CYS A 14 9.84 -7.99 -7.23
C CYS A 14 9.95 -8.56 -5.81
N GLU A 15 8.87 -9.15 -5.31
CA GLU A 15 8.72 -9.67 -3.94
C GLU A 15 9.06 -8.67 -2.82
N ASN A 16 9.23 -7.39 -3.19
CA ASN A 16 9.61 -6.35 -2.25
C ASN A 16 8.48 -6.12 -1.25
N ILE A 17 8.85 -6.11 0.03
CA ILE A 17 7.93 -5.86 1.13
C ILE A 17 7.96 -4.37 1.43
N GLN A 18 6.81 -3.72 1.29
CA GLN A 18 6.67 -2.30 1.53
C GLN A 18 5.55 -2.05 2.53
N ILE A 19 5.79 -1.13 3.46
CA ILE A 19 4.75 -0.68 4.39
C ILE A 19 4.10 0.55 3.78
N ILE A 20 2.79 0.48 3.57
CA ILE A 20 2.00 1.56 3.02
C ILE A 20 0.89 1.94 4.00
N PHE A 21 0.31 3.11 3.81
CA PHE A 21 -0.82 3.56 4.60
C PHE A 21 -2.13 3.14 3.95
N ASP A 22 -3.15 2.79 4.74
CA ASP A 22 -4.45 2.36 4.19
C ASP A 22 -5.25 3.52 3.54
N HIS A 23 -4.93 4.76 3.88
CA HIS A 23 -5.49 5.99 3.27
C HIS A 23 -4.39 6.83 2.60
N PRO A 24 -3.76 6.34 1.53
CA PRO A 24 -2.78 7.13 0.82
C PRO A 24 -3.46 8.34 0.17
N SER A 25 -2.85 9.53 0.29
CA SER A 25 -3.29 10.74 -0.43
C SER A 25 -2.66 10.88 -1.81
N THR A 26 -1.63 10.06 -2.09
CA THR A 26 -0.88 10.06 -3.35
C THR A 26 -0.72 8.62 -3.87
N VAL A 27 -0.38 8.47 -5.15
CA VAL A 27 -0.11 7.15 -5.74
C VAL A 27 1.16 6.58 -5.12
N VAL A 28 1.05 5.42 -4.47
CA VAL A 28 2.18 4.72 -3.86
C VAL A 28 2.76 3.76 -4.88
N LYS A 29 4.01 4.01 -5.27
CA LYS A 29 4.78 3.16 -6.16
C LYS A 29 5.74 2.28 -5.35
N CYS A 30 6.07 1.13 -5.93
CA CYS A 30 7.13 0.29 -5.42
C CYS A 30 8.47 0.98 -5.60
N LEU A 31 9.28 1.02 -4.55
CA LEU A 31 10.62 1.63 -4.58
C LEU A 31 11.63 0.84 -5.44
N VAL A 32 11.34 -0.42 -5.74
CA VAL A 32 12.24 -1.31 -6.49
C VAL A 32 11.89 -1.35 -7.98
N CYS A 33 10.63 -1.68 -8.32
CA CYS A 33 10.20 -1.84 -9.72
C CYS A 33 9.42 -0.64 -10.27
N GLY A 34 9.06 0.34 -9.44
CA GLY A 34 8.27 1.51 -9.87
C GLY A 34 6.78 1.22 -10.14
N ARG A 35 6.31 -0.03 -9.97
CA ARG A 35 4.91 -0.41 -10.16
C ARG A 35 4.01 0.24 -9.12
N THR A 36 2.81 0.63 -9.52
CA THR A 36 1.79 1.15 -8.59
C THR A 36 1.32 0.06 -7.62
N LEU A 37 1.62 0.23 -6.34
CA LEU A 37 1.17 -0.66 -5.26
C LEU A 37 -0.17 -0.23 -4.68
N SER A 38 -0.41 1.09 -4.61
CA SER A 38 -1.69 1.61 -4.15
C SER A 38 -2.03 2.94 -4.81
N GLU A 39 -3.33 3.15 -5.04
CA GLU A 39 -3.88 4.38 -5.61
C GLU A 39 -4.77 5.10 -4.59
N PRO A 40 -4.65 6.44 -4.47
CA PRO A 40 -5.48 7.23 -3.60
C PRO A 40 -6.90 7.29 -4.17
N ARG A 41 -7.90 7.09 -3.32
CA ARG A 41 -9.30 7.40 -3.62
C ARG A 41 -9.82 8.36 -2.56
N GLY A 42 -11.03 8.90 -2.73
CA GLY A 42 -11.66 9.82 -1.76
C GLY A 42 -11.90 9.26 -0.34
N GLY A 43 -11.41 8.05 -0.04
CA GLY A 43 -11.50 7.36 1.23
C GLY A 43 -10.31 6.40 1.39
N ARG A 44 -10.57 5.11 1.66
CA ARG A 44 -9.51 4.09 1.64
C ARG A 44 -8.86 4.01 0.26
N GLY A 45 -7.53 3.96 0.24
CA GLY A 45 -6.80 3.73 -0.99
C GLY A 45 -7.06 2.34 -1.53
N GLU A 46 -7.05 2.21 -2.84
CA GLU A 46 -7.11 0.91 -3.49
C GLU A 46 -5.70 0.30 -3.47
N ILE A 47 -5.55 -0.87 -2.87
CA ILE A 47 -4.27 -1.58 -2.79
C ILE A 47 -4.27 -2.65 -3.88
N LYS A 48 -3.37 -2.50 -4.87
CA LYS A 48 -3.22 -3.40 -6.02
C LYS A 48 -2.11 -4.46 -5.81
N ALA A 49 -1.66 -4.62 -4.58
CA ALA A 49 -0.60 -5.52 -4.17
C ALA A 49 -1.11 -6.51 -3.11
N GLU A 50 -0.37 -7.59 -2.89
CA GLU A 50 -0.75 -8.59 -1.89
C GLU A 50 -0.53 -8.05 -0.48
N ILE A 51 -1.56 -8.05 0.36
CA ILE A 51 -1.45 -7.60 1.76
C ILE A 51 -0.96 -8.77 2.60
N VAL A 52 0.27 -8.66 3.10
CA VAL A 52 0.88 -9.70 3.94
C VAL A 52 0.45 -9.53 5.39
N GLN A 53 0.40 -8.29 5.88
CA GLN A 53 0.10 -8.02 7.29
C GLN A 53 -0.51 -6.63 7.47
N VAL A 54 -1.51 -6.53 8.34
CA VAL A 54 -2.06 -5.24 8.79
C VAL A 54 -1.41 -4.91 10.12
N LEU A 55 -0.74 -3.77 10.18
CA LEU A 55 -0.14 -3.18 11.38
C LEU A 55 -1.12 -2.11 11.89
N GLU A 56 -1.60 -2.25 13.13
CA GLU A 56 -2.53 -1.27 13.73
C GLU A 56 -1.82 0.02 14.14
#